data_AF-A0A354ZEW9-F1
#
_entry.id   AF-A0A354ZEW9-F1
#
_cell.length_a   1.000
_cell.length_b   1.000
_cell.length_c   1.000
_cell.angle_alpha   90.00
_cell.angle_beta   90.00
_cell.angle_gamma   90.00
#
_symmetry.space_group_name_H-M   'P 1'
#
loop_
_entity.id
_entity.type
_entity.pdbx_description
1 polymer ?
#
loop_
_entity_poly.entity_id
_entity_poly.type
_entity_poly.pdbx_seq_one_letter_code
_entity_poly.pdbx_strand_id
1 'polypeptide(L)'
;MRPTPMEVVCYHCQQSAEKYLKSYLVLHGENPPRTHDLDELCKLCSETHDGFGKIADQCSDLTAYGVQTRYPMGLTLDERDMSQALNSARQIRDFILALAPELG
;
A
#
# COMPACT_ATOMS: atom_id res chain seq x y z
N MET A 1 7.71 -27.65 11.03
CA MET A 1 7.03 -26.36 10.82
C MET A 1 7.75 -25.66 9.68
N ARG A 2 7.05 -25.23 8.62
CA ARG A 2 7.67 -24.37 7.59
C ARG A 2 7.65 -22.93 8.11
N PRO A 3 8.73 -22.15 7.97
CA PRO A 3 8.73 -20.76 8.39
C PRO A 3 7.70 -19.97 7.58
N THR A 4 6.98 -19.06 8.24
CA THR A 4 6.04 -18.14 7.58
C THR A 4 6.82 -17.24 6.60
N PRO A 5 6.39 -17.11 5.32
CA PRO A 5 7.10 -16.30 4.34
C PRO A 5 6.75 -14.81 4.51
N MET A 6 7.18 -14.20 5.62
CA MET A 6 6.81 -12.83 6.01
C MET A 6 7.11 -11.80 4.92
N GLU A 7 8.27 -11.91 4.26
CA GLU A 7 8.65 -11.03 3.15
C GLU A 7 7.62 -11.04 2.01
N VAL A 8 7.14 -12.24 1.65
CA VAL A 8 6.13 -12.42 0.60
C VAL A 8 4.80 -11.80 1.03
N VAL A 9 4.43 -11.92 2.31
CA VAL A 9 3.22 -11.30 2.85
C VAL A 9 3.32 -9.79 2.80
N CYS A 10 4.42 -9.19 3.29
CA CYS A 10 4.62 -7.74 3.27
C CYS A 10 4.65 -7.18 1.84
N TYR A 11 5.34 -7.86 0.91
CA TYR A 11 5.33 -7.51 -0.51
C TYR A 11 3.92 -7.48 -1.10
N HIS A 12 3.10 -8.50 -0.82
CA HIS A 12 1.72 -8.53 -1.31
C HIS A 12 0.83 -7.48 -0.63
N CYS A 13 1.11 -7.10 0.62
CA CYS A 13 0.42 -5.98 1.28
C CYS A 13 0.69 -4.66 0.57
N GLN A 14 1.96 -4.37 0.23
CA GLN A 14 2.31 -3.20 -0.57
C GLN A 14 1.64 -3.25 -1.94
N GLN A 15 1.75 -4.36 -2.67
CA GLN A 15 1.18 -4.48 -4.02
C GLN A 15 -0.35 -4.36 -4.03
N SER A 16 -1.00 -4.81 -2.95
CA SER A 16 -2.43 -4.62 -2.75
C SER A 16 -2.77 -3.14 -2.55
N ALA A 17 -2.06 -2.45 -1.65
CA ALA A 17 -2.25 -1.03 -1.40
C ALA A 17 -2.03 -0.18 -2.66
N GLU A 18 -0.96 -0.48 -3.43
CA GLU A 18 -0.65 0.16 -4.71
C GLU A 18 -1.85 0.09 -5.67
N LYS A 19 -2.46 -1.09 -5.82
CA LYS A 19 -3.60 -1.28 -6.73
C LYS A 19 -4.81 -0.48 -6.31
N TYR A 20 -5.10 -0.39 -5.01
CA TYR A 20 -6.22 0.42 -4.54
C TYR A 20 -5.96 1.91 -4.82
N LEU A 21 -4.78 2.43 -4.51
CA LEU A 21 -4.44 3.83 -4.81
C LEU A 21 -4.53 4.13 -6.31
N LYS A 22 -3.97 3.25 -7.14
CA LYS A 22 -4.06 3.38 -8.60
C LYS A 22 -5.50 3.28 -9.10
N SER A 23 -6.34 2.42 -8.52
CA SER A 23 -7.76 2.34 -8.89
C SER A 23 -8.51 3.62 -8.57
N TYR A 24 -8.19 4.28 -7.44
CA TYR A 24 -8.77 5.57 -7.10
C TYR A 24 -8.43 6.64 -8.15
N LEU A 25 -7.16 6.71 -8.57
CA LEU A 25 -6.74 7.62 -9.65
C LEU A 25 -7.49 7.33 -10.96
N VAL A 26 -7.58 6.05 -11.37
CA VAL A 26 -8.32 5.64 -12.58
C VAL A 26 -9.79 6.03 -12.52
N LEU A 27 -10.46 5.86 -11.37
CA LEU A 27 -11.85 6.27 -11.18
C LEU A 27 -12.05 7.78 -11.37
N HIS A 28 -11.04 8.58 -11.05
CA HIS A 28 -11.07 10.04 -11.21
C HIS A 28 -10.54 10.48 -12.58
N GLY A 29 -10.36 9.55 -13.52
CA GLY A 29 -9.94 9.84 -14.90
C GLY A 29 -8.44 10.06 -15.07
N GLU A 30 -7.64 9.81 -14.04
CA GLU A 30 -6.19 9.96 -14.07
C GLU A 30 -5.51 8.65 -14.49
N ASN A 31 -4.48 8.74 -15.32
CA ASN A 31 -3.65 7.59 -15.67
C ASN A 31 -2.53 7.43 -14.62
N PRO A 32 -2.52 6.36 -13.81
CA PRO A 32 -1.55 6.26 -12.72
C PRO A 32 -0.10 6.19 -13.24
N PRO A 33 0.84 6.86 -12.58
CA PRO A 33 2.24 6.80 -12.97
C PRO A 33 2.82 5.39 -12.79
N ARG A 34 3.89 5.09 -13.54
CA ARG A 34 4.65 3.84 -13.42
C ARG A 34 5.62 3.91 -12.25
N THR A 35 5.07 3.98 -11.04
CA THR A 35 5.78 4.00 -9.75
C THR A 35 5.27 2.88 -8.83
N HIS A 36 6.10 2.47 -7.88
CA HIS A 36 5.75 1.58 -6.76
C HIS A 36 5.76 2.32 -5.41
N ASP A 37 6.08 3.62 -5.44
CA ASP A 37 6.10 4.47 -4.27
C ASP A 37 4.66 4.82 -3.87
N LEU A 38 4.23 4.38 -2.68
CA LEU A 38 2.88 4.62 -2.21
C LEU A 38 2.71 6.05 -1.67
N ASP A 39 3.78 6.71 -1.23
CA ASP A 39 3.71 8.11 -0.79
C ASP A 39 3.44 9.01 -1.99
N GLU A 40 4.10 8.75 -3.10
CA GLU A 40 3.85 9.44 -4.38
C GLU A 40 2.39 9.24 -4.82
N LEU A 41 1.90 8.00 -4.82
CA LEU A 41 0.51 7.71 -5.20
C LEU A 41 -0.50 8.34 -4.23
N CYS A 42 -0.25 8.28 -2.92
CA CYS A 42 -1.10 8.90 -1.91
C CYS A 42 -1.18 10.42 -2.08
N LYS A 43 -0.05 11.06 -2.39
CA LYS A 43 0.01 12.48 -2.69
C LYS A 43 -0.83 12.83 -3.93
N LEU A 44 -0.72 12.08 -5.01
CA LEU A 44 -1.54 12.30 -6.21
C LEU A 44 -3.04 12.15 -5.91
N CYS A 45 -3.42 11.11 -5.17
CA CYS A 45 -4.82 10.94 -4.76
C CYS A 45 -5.32 12.11 -3.90
N SER A 46 -4.45 12.72 -3.09
CA SER A 46 -4.79 13.86 -2.25
C SER A 46 -5.11 15.14 -3.03
N GLU A 47 -4.68 15.26 -4.29
CA GLU A 47 -5.00 16.41 -5.15
C GLU A 47 -6.51 16.48 -5.47
N THR A 48 -7.20 15.33 -5.44
CA THR A 48 -8.64 15.23 -5.71
C THR A 48 -9.46 15.14 -4.42
N HIS A 49 -8.87 14.68 -3.30
CA HIS A 49 -9.58 14.52 -2.03
C HIS A 49 -8.67 14.68 -0.81
N ASP A 50 -8.95 15.66 0.05
CA ASP A 50 -8.10 16.01 1.22
C ASP A 50 -8.00 14.91 2.30
N GLY A 51 -8.85 13.89 2.26
CA GLY A 51 -8.86 12.82 3.26
C GLY A 51 -7.66 11.86 3.23
N PHE A 52 -6.83 11.88 2.19
CA PHE A 52 -5.72 10.93 2.01
C PHE A 52 -4.62 11.06 3.08
N GLY A 53 -4.54 12.19 3.79
CA GLY A 53 -3.67 12.32 4.96
C GLY A 53 -3.94 11.30 6.08
N LYS A 54 -5.13 10.68 6.11
CA LYS A 54 -5.48 9.62 7.08
C LYS A 54 -4.76 8.29 6.86
N ILE A 55 -4.22 8.06 5.67
CA ILE A 55 -3.53 6.82 5.29
C ILE A 55 -2.07 7.03 4.89
N ALA A 56 -1.53 8.25 5.07
CA ALA A 56 -0.19 8.61 4.63
C ALA A 56 0.89 7.77 5.35
N ASP A 57 0.77 7.60 6.67
CA ASP A 57 1.72 6.78 7.46
C ASP A 57 1.74 5.32 6.97
N GLN A 58 0.56 4.76 6.67
CA GLN A 58 0.41 3.41 6.14
C GLN A 58 1.02 3.26 4.74
N CYS A 59 0.96 4.31 3.91
CA CYS A 59 1.60 4.33 2.60
C CYS A 59 3.13 4.33 2.74
N SER A 60 3.67 5.21 3.59
CA SER A 60 5.10 5.31 3.87
C SER A 60 5.66 3.98 4.39
N ASP A 61 5.00 3.37 5.38
CA ASP A 61 5.38 2.07 5.95
C ASP A 61 5.44 0.97 4.88
N LEU A 62 4.43 0.92 4.00
CA LEU A 62 4.32 -0.14 3.01
C LEU A 62 5.26 0.08 1.81
N THR A 63 5.65 1.30 1.49
CA THR A 63 6.59 1.60 0.38
C THR A 63 7.90 0.83 0.52
N ALA A 64 8.38 0.62 1.75
CA ALA A 64 9.58 -0.18 2.04
C ALA A 64 9.48 -1.63 1.55
N TYR A 65 8.27 -2.17 1.33
CA TYR A 65 8.05 -3.54 0.88
C TYR A 65 7.84 -3.68 -0.63
N GLY A 66 7.84 -2.59 -1.42
CA GLY A 66 7.45 -2.60 -2.84
C GLY A 66 8.49 -3.16 -3.82
N VAL A 67 9.71 -3.42 -3.36
CA VAL A 67 10.78 -3.94 -4.20
C VAL A 67 11.02 -5.42 -3.89
N GLN A 68 10.58 -6.30 -4.78
CA GLN A 68 10.78 -7.76 -4.65
C GLN A 68 12.26 -8.16 -4.82
N THR A 69 13.11 -7.27 -5.37
CA THR A 69 14.54 -7.54 -5.55
C THR A 69 15.25 -7.47 -4.22
N ARG A 70 15.17 -8.57 -3.48
CA ARG A 70 16.18 -9.08 -2.54
C ARG A 70 16.87 -7.96 -1.76
N TYR A 71 16.28 -7.64 -0.59
CA TYR A 71 16.94 -6.88 0.46
C TYR A 71 18.44 -7.18 0.51
N PRO A 72 19.33 -6.20 0.29
CA PRO A 72 20.72 -6.37 0.65
C PRO A 72 20.81 -6.32 2.19
N MET A 73 21.20 -7.43 2.80
CA MET A 73 21.93 -7.47 4.08
C MET A 73 21.17 -6.98 5.34
N GLY A 74 20.28 -7.81 5.92
CA GLY A 74 20.14 -7.84 7.39
C GLY A 74 18.92 -7.17 8.06
N LEU A 75 17.85 -6.82 7.35
CA LEU A 75 16.56 -6.54 7.97
C LEU A 75 15.82 -7.85 8.24
N THR A 76 15.83 -8.31 9.50
CA THR A 76 15.04 -9.45 9.94
C THR A 76 13.61 -8.97 10.18
N LEU A 77 12.68 -9.33 9.29
CA LEU A 77 11.26 -9.13 9.55
C LEU A 77 10.81 -10.03 10.69
N ASP A 78 9.98 -9.48 11.58
CA ASP A 78 9.29 -10.23 12.61
C ASP A 78 7.77 -10.27 12.39
N GLU A 79 7.07 -10.97 13.27
CA GLU A 79 5.61 -11.10 13.18
C GLU A 79 4.88 -9.76 13.33
N ARG A 80 5.47 -8.78 14.02
CA ARG A 80 4.90 -7.45 14.19
C ARG A 80 4.96 -6.67 12.89
N ASP A 81 6.08 -6.74 12.17
CA ASP A 81 6.21 -6.10 10.84
C ASP A 81 5.15 -6.64 9.87
N MET A 82 5.00 -7.97 9.81
CA MET A 82 3.98 -8.62 9.00
C MET A 82 2.56 -8.22 9.42
N SER A 83 2.28 -8.18 10.72
CA SER A 83 0.96 -7.80 11.25
C SER A 83 0.64 -6.34 10.96
N GLN A 84 1.62 -5.45 11.08
CA GLN A 84 1.50 -4.04 10.74
C GLN A 84 1.23 -3.87 9.24
N ALA A 85 1.99 -4.56 8.37
CA ALA A 85 1.77 -4.51 6.93
C ALA A 85 0.34 -4.95 6.53
N LEU A 86 -0.15 -6.04 7.14
CA LEU A 86 -1.52 -6.51 6.94
C LEU A 86 -2.56 -5.48 7.39
N ASN A 87 -2.34 -4.84 8.54
CA ASN A 87 -3.24 -3.81 9.06
C ASN A 87 -3.22 -2.54 8.20
N SER A 88 -2.05 -2.10 7.75
CA SER A 88 -1.87 -0.94 6.87
C SER A 88 -2.56 -1.16 5.52
N ALA A 89 -2.36 -2.32 4.91
CA ALA A 89 -3.02 -2.65 3.63
C ALA A 89 -4.56 -2.69 3.77
N ARG A 90 -5.07 -3.20 4.91
CA ARG A 90 -6.51 -3.20 5.21
C ARG A 90 -7.06 -1.79 5.37
N GLN A 91 -6.37 -0.93 6.11
CA GLN A 91 -6.79 0.47 6.31
C GLN A 91 -6.86 1.24 4.98
N ILE A 92 -5.85 1.07 4.11
CA ILE A 92 -5.83 1.70 2.78
C ILE A 92 -7.01 1.20 1.93
N ARG A 93 -7.24 -0.12 1.89
CA ARG A 93 -8.40 -0.71 1.20
C ARG A 93 -9.71 -0.12 1.72
N ASP A 94 -9.93 -0.17 3.02
CA ASP A 94 -11.22 0.21 3.63
C ASP A 94 -11.48 1.71 3.41
N PHE A 95 -10.43 2.54 3.48
CA PHE A 95 -10.51 3.96 3.16
C PHE A 95 -10.91 4.18 1.69
N ILE A 96 -10.27 3.50 0.74
CA ILE A 96 -10.54 3.70 -0.69
C ILE A 96 -11.92 3.18 -1.08
N LEU A 97 -12.35 2.03 -0.55
CA LEU A 97 -13.70 1.51 -0.80
C LEU A 97 -14.79 2.42 -0.20
N ALA A 98 -14.52 3.08 0.93
CA ALA A 98 -15.45 4.06 1.48
C ALA A 98 -15.60 5.32 0.60
N LEU A 99 -14.57 5.67 -0.18
CA LEU A 99 -14.59 6.80 -1.12
C LEU A 99 -15.12 6.42 -2.51
N ALA A 100 -15.15 5.13 -2.84
CA ALA A 100 -15.58 4.62 -4.14
C ALA A 100 -16.72 3.60 -3.98
N PRO A 101 -17.97 4.06 -3.72
CA PRO A 101 -19.12 3.17 -3.53
C PRO A 101 -19.39 2.26 -4.75
N GLU A 102 -18.92 2.67 -5.93
CA GLU A 102 -19.06 1.93 -7.19
C GLU A 102 -18.08 0.76 -7.34
N LEU A 103 -17.09 0.62 -6.45
CA LEU A 103 -16.13 -0.51 -6.42
C LEU A 103 -16.52 -1.63 -5.44
N GLY A 104 -17.64 -1.49 -4.72
CA GLY A 104 -18.11 -2.41 -3.68
C GLY A 104 -19.10 -3.46 -4.19
#